data_AF-A0A3C0NK08-F1
#
_entry.id   AF-A0A3C0NK08-F1
#
_cell.length_a   1.000
_cell.length_b   1.000
_cell.length_c   1.000
_cell.angle_alpha   90.00
_cell.angle_beta   90.00
_cell.angle_gamma   90.00
#
_symmetry.space_group_name_H-M   'P 1'
#
loop_
_entity.id
_entity.type
_entity.pdbx_description
1 polymer ?
#
loop_
_entity_poly.entity_id
_entity_poly.type
_entity_poly.pdbx_seq_one_letter_code
_entity_poly.pdbx_strand_id
1 'polypeptide(L)' 'MLVFEAKLEGKKQQYERLDEAIRAARFVRNSCLRYWMDNQGIGRYELSAYCKVLA' A
#
# COMPACT_ATOMS: atom_id res chain seq x y z
N MET A 1 -9.49 -9.48 2.57
CA MET A 1 -8.25 -8.90 3.14
C MET A 1 -7.59 -10.01 3.95
N LEU A 2 -6.45 -10.52 3.51
CA LEU A 2 -5.68 -11.49 4.29
C LEU A 2 -4.94 -10.73 5.39
N VAL A 3 -5.12 -11.14 6.65
CA VAL A 3 -4.46 -10.54 7.82
C VAL A 3 -3.48 -11.58 8.35
N PHE A 4 -2.20 -11.27 8.26
CA PHE A 4 -1.14 -12.08 8.85
C PHE A 4 -0.71 -11.41 10.15
N GLU A 5 -0.93 -12.08 11.28
CA GLU A 5 -0.48 -11.63 12.59
C GLU A 5 0.80 -12.36 12.98
N ALA A 6 1.86 -11.61 13.23
CA ALA A 6 3.13 -12.11 13.74
C ALA A 6 3.57 -11.23 14.92
N LYS A 7 4.10 -11.87 15.97
CA LYS A 7 4.74 -11.14 17.07
C LYS A 7 6.13 -10.72 16.63
N LEU A 8 6.30 -9.43 16.35
CA LEU A 8 7.58 -8.80 16.06
C LEU A 8 8.12 -8.19 17.34
N GLU A 9 9.33 -8.60 17.74
CA GLU A 9 10.12 -7.96 18.80
C GLU A 9 11.18 -7.07 18.14
N GLY A 10 11.18 -5.79 18.48
CA GLY A 10 12.08 -4.81 17.87
C GLY A 10 12.35 -3.62 18.77
N LYS A 11 13.35 -2.82 18.41
CA LYS A 11 13.60 -1.52 19.03
C LYS A 11 12.56 -0.50 18.57
N LYS A 12 12.27 0.52 19.39
CA LYS A 12 11.30 1.59 19.08
C LYS A 12 11.49 2.18 17.67
N GLN A 13 12.74 2.46 17.28
CA GLN A 13 13.10 2.99 15.96
C GLN A 13 12.70 2.06 14.80
N GLN A 14 12.72 0.74 15.01
CA GLN A 14 12.30 -0.22 13.98
C GLN A 14 10.79 -0.20 13.80
N TYR A 15 10.02 -0.07 14.88
CA TYR A 15 8.57 0.09 14.81
C TYR A 15 8.17 1.41 14.13
N GLU A 16 8.85 2.50 14.44
CA GLU A 16 8.59 3.80 13.80
C GLU A 16 8.78 3.74 12.27
N ARG A 17 9.86 3.08 11.82
CA ARG A 17 10.11 2.84 10.38
C ARG A 17 9.07 1.91 9.76
N LEU A 18 8.59 0.92 10.52
CA LEU A 18 7.54 0.01 10.07
C LEU A 18 6.21 0.76 9.90
N ASP A 19 5.84 1.61 10.86
CA ASP A 19 4.64 2.43 10.81
C ASP A 19 4.67 3.41 9.62
N GLU A 20 5.82 4.00 9.35
CA GLU A 20 6.03 4.86 8.18
C GLU A 20 5.86 4.06 6.87
N ALA A 21 6.46 2.87 6.78
CA ALA A 21 6.30 1.98 5.62
C ALA A 21 4.83 1.53 5.43
N ILE A 22 4.14 1.18 6.52
CA ILE A 22 2.72 0.82 6.50
C ILE A 22 1.87 2.00 6.03
N ARG A 23 2.16 3.21 6.49
CA ARG A 23 1.45 4.43 6.09
C ARG A 23 1.63 4.70 4.59
N ALA A 24 2.85 4.59 4.08
CA ALA A 24 3.15 4.72 2.65
C ALA A 24 2.43 3.66 1.81
N ALA A 25 2.51 2.38 2.21
CA ALA A 25 1.84 1.29 1.51
C ALA A 25 0.30 1.45 1.50
N ARG A 26 -0.29 1.92 2.61
CA ARG A 26 -1.73 2.23 2.70
C ARG A 26 -2.11 3.37 1.76
N PHE A 27 -1.29 4.42 1.67
CA PHE A 27 -1.51 5.52 0.74
C PHE A 27 -1.55 5.02 -0.70
N VAL A 28 -0.50 4.33 -1.16
CA VAL A 28 -0.41 3.80 -2.52
C VAL A 28 -1.60 2.89 -2.84
N ARG A 29 -1.91 1.94 -1.95
CA ARG A 29 -3.03 1.02 -2.13
C ARG A 29 -4.37 1.73 -2.23
N ASN A 30 -4.64 2.68 -1.32
CA ASN A 30 -5.91 3.39 -1.30
C ASN A 30 -6.07 4.29 -2.53
N SER A 31 -5.00 4.91 -3.01
CA SER A 31 -4.99 5.68 -4.26
C SER A 31 -5.26 4.79 -5.48
N CYS A 32 -4.60 3.63 -5.59
CA CYS A 32 -4.87 2.67 -6.67
C CYS A 32 -6.32 2.15 -6.64
N LEU A 33 -6.87 1.88 -5.46
CA LEU A 33 -8.27 1.46 -5.32
C LEU A 33 -9.24 2.55 -5.76
N ARG A 34 -9.00 3.80 -5.35
CA ARG A 34 -9.80 4.95 -5.80
C ARG A 34 -9.76 5.10 -7.31
N TYR A 35 -8.55 5.07 -7.90
CA TYR A 35 -8.36 5.14 -9.35
C TYR A 35 -9.12 4.03 -10.10
N TRP A 36 -9.11 2.80 -9.56
CA TRP A 36 -9.86 1.68 -10.14
C TRP A 36 -11.39 1.87 -10.05
N MET A 37 -11.89 2.43 -8.96
CA MET A 37 -13.33 2.70 -8.79
C MET A 37 -13.83 3.80 -9.72
N ASP A 38 -12.99 4.82 -9.96
CA ASP A 38 -13.40 6.02 -10.69
C ASP A 38 -13.30 5.83 -12.23
N ASN A 39 -12.58 4.81 -12.71
CA ASN A 39 -12.33 4.59 -14.14
C ASN A 39 -12.82 3.20 -14.59
N GLN A 40 -13.68 3.15 -15.62
CA GLN A 40 -14.15 1.89 -16.18
C GLN A 40 -13.10 1.28 -17.12
N GLY A 41 -12.96 -0.06 -17.08
CA GLY A 41 -12.03 -0.79 -17.96
C GLY A 41 -10.60 -0.89 -17.45
N ILE A 42 -10.29 -0.32 -16.28
CA ILE A 42 -8.94 -0.37 -15.70
C ILE A 42 -8.52 -1.80 -15.39
N GLY A 43 -7.43 -2.22 -16.03
CA GLY A 43 -6.82 -3.53 -15.85
C GLY A 43 -5.67 -3.54 -14.83
N ARG A 44 -5.06 -4.73 -14.66
CA ARG A 44 -3.93 -4.93 -13.73
C ARG A 44 -2.67 -4.16 -14.15
N TYR A 45 -2.43 -4.00 -15.45
CA TYR A 45 -1.25 -3.30 -15.97
C TYR A 45 -1.31 -1.79 -15.73
N GLU A 46 -2.48 -1.18 -15.89
CA GLU A 46 -2.69 0.25 -15.60
C GLU A 46 -2.55 0.54 -14.11
N LEU A 47 -3.10 -0.32 -13.25
CA LEU A 47 -2.88 -0.19 -11.80
C LEU A 47 -1.41 -0.35 -11.41
N SER A 48 -0.68 -1.25 -12.07
CA SER A 48 0.77 -1.39 -11.85
C SER A 48 1.55 -0.15 -12.31
N ALA A 49 1.18 0.44 -13.45
CA ALA A 49 1.79 1.67 -13.95
C ALA A 49 1.49 2.86 -13.01
N TYR A 50 0.23 2.96 -12.55
CA TYR A 50 -0.19 3.98 -11.60
C TYR A 50 0.53 3.85 -10.24
N CYS A 51 0.74 2.62 -9.76
CA CYS A 51 1.53 2.37 -8.56
C CYS A 51 2.96 2.92 -8.65
N LYS A 52 3.61 2.83 -9.82
CA LYS A 52 4.95 3.40 -10.09
C LYS A 52 4.97 4.94 -10.09
N VAL A 53 3.85 5.58 -10.39
CA VAL A 53 3.75 7.05 -10.32
C VAL A 53 3.67 7.51 -8.86
N LEU A 54 3.09 6.69 -7.99
CA LEU A 54 2.89 7.03 -6.57
C LEU A 54 4.09 6.73 -5.67
N ALA A 55 5.00 5.83 -6.08
CA ALA A 55 6.14 5.36 -5.28
C ALA A 55 7.36 5.00 -6.14
#